data_AF-A0A1B8PIV7-F1
#
_entry.id   AF-A0A1B8PIV7-F1
#
_cell.length_a   1.000
_cell.length_b   1.000
_cell.length_c   1.000
_cell.angle_alpha   90.00
_cell.angle_beta   90.00
_cell.angle_gamma   90.00
#
_symmetry.space_group_name_H-M   'P 1'
#
loop_
_entity.id
_entity.type
_entity.pdbx_description
1 polymer ?
#
loop_
_entity_poly.entity_id
_entity_poly.type
_entity_poly.pdbx_seq_one_letter_code
_entity_poly.pdbx_strand_id
1 'polypeptide(L)'
;MLFVSDDFELSKDKIVVLTKFYPQTKLTNTGNATANILKSKDGIHWLALTSLASNQSLDITLEEAFIYLTFKEDTTVYFQHQTPNHYHLVNEQKQVERLETRFDNLNVGGRNLVLDSGMVVQNSDYPIKSYTLAQNHGLAHGDDVVITIWGQLADSKTAFYAYNSGGRVQIGKLDKITDGVYQLKTTWKITSGTNTVNNTILNIYPMNRHQRGESRIDKIKLERGNIATDWTQAPEDLQSLVDALITRITALENR
;
A
#
# COMPACT_ATOMS: atom_id res chain seq x y z
N MET A 1 -13.07 -5.42 38.69
CA MET A 1 -13.32 -4.44 39.76
C MET A 1 -14.68 -3.81 39.45
N LEU A 2 -15.68 -4.02 40.32
CA LEU A 2 -17.04 -3.52 40.14
C LEU A 2 -17.04 -2.03 40.48
N PHE A 3 -17.36 -1.15 39.53
CA PHE A 3 -17.55 0.27 39.82
C PHE A 3 -19.07 0.53 39.89
N VAL A 4 -19.56 0.88 41.07
CA VAL A 4 -20.91 1.40 41.27
C VAL A 4 -20.74 2.92 41.32
N SER A 5 -21.43 3.67 40.46
CA SER A 5 -21.38 5.14 40.53
C SER A 5 -22.09 5.63 41.79
N ASP A 6 -21.53 6.66 42.43
CA ASP A 6 -21.99 7.19 43.73
C ASP A 6 -23.42 7.76 43.73
N ASP A 7 -24.06 7.92 42.56
CA ASP A 7 -25.41 8.47 42.41
C ASP A 7 -26.53 7.41 42.42
N PHE A 8 -26.26 6.15 42.80
CA PHE A 8 -27.25 5.06 42.74
C PHE A 8 -27.51 4.43 44.12
N GLU A 9 -28.58 4.86 44.81
CA GLU A 9 -29.05 4.20 46.03
C GLU A 9 -29.65 2.81 45.70
N LEU A 10 -28.97 1.75 46.14
CA LEU A 10 -29.45 0.38 46.02
C LEU A 10 -30.33 0.01 47.21
N SER A 11 -31.63 -0.21 46.96
CA SER A 11 -32.52 -0.88 47.92
C SER A 11 -32.12 -2.34 48.10
N LYS A 12 -32.21 -2.87 49.34
CA LYS A 12 -31.72 -4.20 49.77
C LYS A 12 -32.15 -5.42 48.94
N ASP A 13 -33.13 -5.28 48.04
CA ASP A 13 -33.69 -6.38 47.26
C ASP A 13 -33.32 -6.35 45.75
N LYS A 14 -32.30 -5.57 45.36
CA LYS A 14 -31.89 -5.42 43.94
C LYS A 14 -30.50 -5.98 43.70
N ILE A 15 -30.36 -6.84 42.70
CA ILE A 15 -29.09 -7.41 42.27
C ILE A 15 -28.74 -6.82 40.92
N VAL A 16 -27.61 -6.09 40.87
CA VAL A 16 -27.11 -5.47 39.65
C VAL A 16 -26.01 -6.35 39.08
N VAL A 17 -26.25 -6.88 37.88
CA VAL A 17 -25.26 -7.68 37.15
C VAL A 17 -24.72 -6.83 36.02
N LEU A 18 -23.50 -6.34 36.20
CA LEU A 18 -22.77 -5.61 35.19
C LEU A 18 -21.98 -6.59 34.34
N THR A 19 -22.48 -6.87 33.14
CA THR A 19 -21.71 -7.62 32.14
C THR A 19 -21.32 -6.74 30.95
N LYS A 20 -20.11 -6.97 30.45
CA LYS A 20 -19.55 -6.27 29.29
C LYS A 20 -20.05 -6.97 28.03
N PHE A 21 -20.72 -6.25 27.14
CA PHE A 21 -21.12 -6.75 25.83
C PHE A 21 -20.76 -5.76 24.72
N TYR A 22 -20.70 -6.28 23.49
CA TYR A 22 -20.28 -5.53 22.31
C TYR A 22 -21.49 -4.95 21.55
N PRO A 23 -21.30 -3.90 20.74
CA PRO A 23 -22.39 -3.07 20.20
C PRO A 23 -23.39 -3.79 19.27
N GLN A 24 -23.02 -4.97 18.75
CA GLN A 24 -23.83 -5.74 17.79
C GLN A 24 -24.61 -6.89 18.45
N THR A 25 -24.57 -6.95 19.78
CA THR A 25 -25.30 -7.95 20.55
C THR A 25 -26.80 -7.66 20.54
N LYS A 26 -27.60 -8.53 19.93
CA LYS A 26 -29.06 -8.46 19.98
C LYS A 26 -29.55 -8.99 21.32
N LEU A 27 -30.22 -8.15 22.09
CA LEU A 27 -30.82 -8.51 23.37
C LEU A 27 -32.33 -8.65 23.19
N THR A 28 -32.87 -9.82 23.51
CA THR A 28 -34.31 -10.08 23.50
C THR A 28 -34.76 -10.27 24.94
N ASN A 29 -35.67 -9.40 25.40
CA ASN A 29 -36.30 -9.53 26.71
C ASN A 29 -37.63 -10.27 26.56
N THR A 30 -37.77 -11.42 27.20
CA THR A 30 -38.96 -12.26 27.15
C THR A 30 -39.81 -12.19 28.43
N GLY A 31 -39.46 -11.31 29.39
CA GLY A 31 -40.18 -11.13 30.65
C GLY A 31 -40.64 -9.69 30.92
N ASN A 32 -41.32 -9.48 32.06
CA ASN A 32 -41.83 -8.16 32.50
C ASN A 32 -40.77 -7.28 33.18
N ALA A 33 -39.49 -7.67 33.17
CA ALA A 33 -38.39 -6.88 33.71
C ALA A 33 -38.01 -5.72 32.78
N THR A 34 -37.54 -4.60 33.31
CA THR A 34 -36.95 -3.52 32.51
C THR A 34 -35.43 -3.65 32.50
N ALA A 35 -34.86 -3.91 31.31
CA ALA A 35 -33.42 -3.91 31.08
C ALA A 35 -33.02 -2.64 30.35
N ASN A 36 -32.14 -1.85 30.95
CA ASN A 36 -31.63 -0.62 30.33
C ASN A 36 -30.20 -0.84 29.82
N ILE A 37 -29.98 -0.53 28.55
CA ILE A 37 -28.64 -0.48 27.94
C ILE A 37 -28.01 0.86 28.32
N LEU A 38 -27.00 0.82 29.17
CA LEU A 38 -26.18 1.98 29.48
C LEU A 38 -25.05 2.06 28.45
N LYS A 39 -25.10 3.06 27.56
CA LYS A 39 -24.01 3.34 26.61
C LYS A 39 -22.86 4.05 27.35
N SER A 40 -21.64 3.52 27.31
CA SER A 40 -20.45 4.28 27.72
C SER A 40 -19.83 5.03 26.54
N LYS A 41 -19.08 6.09 26.83
CA LYS A 41 -18.36 6.91 25.83
C LYS A 41 -17.28 6.14 25.06
N ASP A 42 -16.87 4.97 25.54
CA ASP A 42 -15.69 4.25 25.05
C ASP A 42 -16.08 3.08 24.11
N GLY A 43 -17.33 3.04 23.66
CA GLY A 43 -17.87 1.93 22.84
C GLY A 43 -18.19 0.66 23.63
N ILE A 44 -18.07 0.70 24.95
CA ILE A 44 -18.45 -0.40 25.86
C ILE A 44 -19.90 -0.19 26.31
N HIS A 45 -20.73 -1.23 26.21
CA HIS A 45 -22.10 -1.20 26.69
C HIS A 45 -22.24 -2.00 27.99
N TRP A 46 -22.99 -1.45 28.95
CA TRP A 46 -23.29 -2.07 30.24
C TRP A 46 -24.80 -2.32 30.35
N LEU A 47 -25.20 -3.41 31.01
CA LEU A 47 -26.59 -3.76 31.22
C LEU A 47 -26.93 -3.47 32.67
N ALA A 48 -27.96 -2.67 32.91
CA ALA A 48 -28.52 -2.49 34.24
C ALA A 48 -29.88 -3.19 34.31
N LEU A 49 -30.05 -4.05 35.31
CA LEU A 49 -31.30 -4.75 35.60
C LEU A 49 -31.96 -4.09 36.81
N THR A 50 -33.21 -3.65 36.67
CA THR A 50 -33.97 -3.07 37.78
C THR A 50 -35.21 -3.91 38.09
N SER A 51 -35.22 -4.45 39.33
CA SER A 51 -36.26 -5.22 40.03
C SER A 51 -36.86 -6.41 39.28
N LEU A 52 -36.55 -7.61 39.77
CA LEU A 52 -37.32 -8.83 39.55
C LEU A 52 -38.19 -9.03 40.79
N ALA A 53 -39.50 -9.23 40.63
CA ALA A 53 -40.29 -9.82 41.72
C ALA A 53 -39.77 -11.25 41.99
N SER A 54 -39.91 -11.76 43.22
CA SER A 54 -39.36 -13.05 43.65
C SER A 54 -39.84 -14.28 42.85
N ASN A 55 -40.78 -14.08 41.91
CA ASN A 55 -41.38 -15.09 41.05
C ASN A 55 -41.22 -14.80 39.53
N GLN A 56 -40.33 -13.88 39.14
CA GLN A 56 -40.10 -13.54 37.74
C GLN A 56 -38.75 -14.02 37.22
N SER A 57 -38.72 -14.51 35.98
CA SER A 57 -37.51 -14.88 35.26
C SER A 57 -37.11 -13.81 34.25
N LEU A 58 -35.81 -13.74 33.98
CA LEU A 58 -35.22 -12.94 32.92
C LEU A 58 -34.30 -13.83 32.12
N ASP A 59 -34.67 -14.11 30.87
CA ASP A 59 -33.82 -14.82 29.94
C ASP A 59 -33.11 -13.81 29.04
N ILE A 60 -31.78 -13.84 29.08
CA ILE A 60 -30.92 -13.07 28.16
C ILE A 60 -30.11 -14.08 27.36
N THR A 61 -30.42 -14.21 26.08
CA THR A 61 -29.66 -15.07 25.17
C THR A 61 -28.65 -14.22 24.41
N LEU A 62 -27.38 -14.60 24.51
CA LEU A 62 -26.29 -14.08 23.69
C LEU A 62 -25.83 -15.22 22.78
N GLU A 63 -25.95 -15.06 21.47
CA GLU A 63 -25.35 -16.03 20.55
C GLU A 63 -23.82 -15.86 20.62
N GLU A 64 -23.16 -16.91 21.16
CA GLU A 64 -21.70 -17.16 21.21
C GLU A 64 -20.84 -16.50 22.32
N ALA A 65 -21.31 -16.36 23.56
CA ALA A 65 -20.45 -16.32 24.78
C ALA A 65 -21.28 -16.34 26.08
N PHE A 66 -20.99 -17.25 27.02
CA PHE A 66 -21.89 -17.49 28.16
C PHE A 66 -21.74 -16.53 29.34
N ILE A 67 -22.88 -16.11 29.90
CA ILE A 67 -23.04 -15.40 31.17
C ILE A 67 -24.22 -16.04 31.89
N TYR A 68 -24.13 -16.12 33.22
CA TYR A 68 -24.84 -17.11 33.98
C TYR A 68 -25.20 -16.46 35.34
N LEU A 69 -26.48 -16.46 35.75
CA LEU A 69 -26.95 -16.01 37.09
C LEU A 69 -27.86 -17.05 37.79
N THR A 70 -27.71 -17.24 39.12
CA THR A 70 -28.72 -17.91 39.96
C THR A 70 -29.08 -17.13 41.21
N PHE A 71 -30.34 -17.25 41.64
CA PHE A 71 -30.81 -16.92 42.99
C PHE A 71 -31.51 -18.15 43.60
N LYS A 72 -31.37 -18.35 44.92
CA LYS A 72 -31.81 -19.55 45.67
C LYS A 72 -33.31 -19.85 45.45
N GLU A 73 -33.76 -21.10 45.41
CA GLU A 73 -33.22 -22.33 46.02
C GLU A 73 -32.46 -23.25 45.03
N ASP A 74 -31.33 -23.80 45.51
CA ASP A 74 -30.46 -24.81 44.88
C ASP A 74 -30.13 -24.68 43.39
N THR A 75 -29.46 -23.60 42.98
CA THR A 75 -28.67 -23.68 41.74
C THR A 75 -27.44 -22.76 41.79
N THR A 76 -26.34 -23.26 41.24
CA THR A 76 -25.11 -22.51 40.98
C THR A 76 -25.07 -22.22 39.49
N VAL A 77 -24.56 -21.06 39.10
CA VAL A 77 -24.50 -20.70 37.70
C VAL A 77 -23.12 -20.08 37.36
N TYR A 78 -22.45 -20.62 36.32
CA TYR A 78 -21.02 -20.45 36.02
C TYR A 78 -20.76 -19.62 34.77
N PHE A 79 -20.00 -18.52 34.80
CA PHE A 79 -19.66 -17.80 33.56
C PHE A 79 -18.54 -18.51 32.78
N GLN A 80 -18.76 -18.80 31.49
CA GLN A 80 -17.67 -19.22 30.60
C GLN A 80 -17.21 -18.02 29.76
N HIS A 81 -16.01 -17.54 30.04
CA HIS A 81 -15.31 -16.65 29.12
C HIS A 81 -14.94 -17.42 27.86
N GLN A 82 -15.57 -17.07 26.73
CA GLN A 82 -14.98 -17.37 25.42
C GLN A 82 -13.95 -16.29 25.11
N THR A 83 -12.72 -16.74 24.88
CA THR A 83 -11.55 -15.92 24.54
C THR A 83 -11.86 -14.94 23.40
N PRO A 84 -11.14 -13.80 23.28
CA PRO A 84 -11.35 -12.76 22.24
C PRO A 84 -11.18 -13.21 20.78
N ASN A 85 -11.17 -14.51 20.50
CA ASN A 85 -10.45 -15.07 19.37
C ASN A 85 -11.19 -14.91 18.04
N HIS A 86 -12.52 -14.99 17.93
CA HIS A 86 -13.11 -15.04 16.58
C HIS A 86 -13.00 -13.72 15.79
N TYR A 87 -13.33 -12.57 16.38
CA TYR A 87 -13.23 -11.28 15.68
C TYR A 87 -11.78 -10.79 15.50
N HIS A 88 -10.90 -11.05 16.46
CA HIS A 88 -9.49 -10.72 16.34
C HIS A 88 -8.80 -11.62 15.31
N LEU A 89 -9.04 -12.93 15.31
CA LEU A 89 -8.49 -13.86 14.33
C LEU A 89 -8.99 -13.56 12.91
N VAL A 90 -10.27 -13.24 12.70
CA VAL A 90 -10.78 -12.88 11.36
C VAL A 90 -10.11 -11.60 10.83
N ASN A 91 -9.87 -10.62 11.70
CA ASN A 91 -9.17 -9.39 11.28
C ASN A 91 -7.69 -9.63 11.01
N GLU A 92 -7.02 -10.48 11.80
CA GLU A 92 -5.64 -10.91 11.57
C GLU A 92 -5.52 -11.73 10.27
N GLN A 93 -6.43 -12.67 10.02
CA GLN A 93 -6.50 -13.45 8.77
C GLN A 93 -6.68 -12.53 7.56
N LYS A 94 -7.61 -11.57 7.62
CA LYS A 94 -7.78 -10.57 6.56
C LYS A 94 -6.54 -9.70 6.36
N GLN A 95 -5.77 -9.42 7.42
CA GLN A 95 -4.52 -8.69 7.29
C GLN A 95 -3.44 -9.55 6.62
N VAL A 96 -3.34 -10.82 6.99
CA VAL A 96 -2.42 -11.80 6.38
C VAL A 96 -2.73 -11.98 4.90
N GLU A 97 -3.99 -12.22 4.51
CA GLU A 97 -4.38 -12.34 3.10
C GLU A 97 -4.03 -11.09 2.28
N ARG A 98 -4.22 -9.89 2.86
CA ARG A 98 -3.80 -8.64 2.21
C ARG A 98 -2.28 -8.53 2.09
N LEU A 99 -1.51 -9.04 3.05
CA LEU A 99 -0.05 -9.05 3.00
C LEU A 99 0.47 -10.05 1.98
N GLU A 100 -0.10 -11.25 1.93
CA GLU A 100 0.19 -12.28 0.92
C GLU A 100 -0.07 -11.74 -0.49
N THR A 101 -1.26 -11.17 -0.70
CA THR A 101 -1.60 -10.53 -1.98
C THR A 101 -0.61 -9.43 -2.35
N ARG A 102 -0.18 -8.62 -1.38
CA ARG A 102 0.83 -7.57 -1.64
C ARG A 102 2.18 -8.17 -1.98
N PHE A 103 2.58 -9.25 -1.31
CA PHE A 103 3.86 -9.93 -1.51
C PHE A 103 3.93 -10.61 -2.88
N ASP A 104 2.87 -11.34 -3.27
CA ASP A 104 2.77 -12.03 -4.56
C ASP A 104 2.81 -11.06 -5.75
N ASN A 105 2.34 -9.83 -5.53
CA ASN A 105 2.34 -8.78 -6.56
C ASN A 105 3.65 -7.95 -6.61
N LEU A 106 4.65 -8.23 -5.77
CA LEU A 106 5.94 -7.55 -5.86
C LEU A 106 6.76 -8.09 -7.03
N ASN A 107 7.17 -7.21 -7.93
CA ASN A 107 8.05 -7.55 -9.04
C ASN A 107 9.23 -6.59 -9.08
N VAL A 108 10.44 -7.13 -8.93
CA VAL A 108 11.70 -6.37 -8.90
C VAL A 108 12.53 -6.76 -10.12
N GLY A 109 12.73 -5.84 -11.06
CA GLY A 109 13.54 -6.10 -12.26
C GLY A 109 15.04 -5.93 -12.03
N GLY A 110 15.47 -4.85 -11.38
CA GLY A 110 16.87 -4.58 -11.03
C GLY A 110 17.80 -4.24 -12.20
N ARG A 111 17.60 -4.83 -13.39
CA ARG A 111 18.34 -4.52 -14.62
C ARG A 111 17.92 -3.17 -15.18
N ASN A 112 18.90 -2.28 -15.39
CA ASN A 112 18.70 -1.06 -16.16
C ASN A 112 18.65 -1.40 -17.66
N LEU A 113 17.60 -0.95 -18.34
CA LEU A 113 17.34 -1.18 -19.76
C LEU A 113 17.74 0.02 -20.64
N VAL A 114 18.29 1.08 -20.06
CA VAL A 114 18.73 2.28 -20.76
C VAL A 114 20.24 2.28 -20.90
N LEU A 115 20.73 2.34 -22.15
CA LEU A 115 22.15 2.43 -22.48
C LEU A 115 22.67 3.86 -22.23
N ASP A 116 23.96 3.97 -21.92
CA ASP A 116 24.66 5.23 -21.63
C ASP A 116 23.91 6.14 -20.63
N SER A 117 23.22 5.51 -19.70
CA SER A 117 22.22 6.15 -18.86
C SER A 117 22.80 6.96 -17.70
N GLY A 118 24.12 6.89 -17.50
CA GLY A 118 24.88 7.70 -16.54
C GLY A 118 25.53 8.94 -17.14
N MET A 119 25.34 9.22 -18.43
CA MET A 119 25.87 10.43 -19.07
C MET A 119 25.05 11.65 -18.70
N VAL A 120 25.65 12.55 -17.92
CA VAL A 120 25.06 13.82 -17.50
C VAL A 120 24.69 14.66 -18.72
N VAL A 121 23.48 15.22 -18.70
CA VAL A 121 23.03 16.23 -19.67
C VAL A 121 22.38 17.40 -18.99
N GLN A 122 22.66 18.60 -19.47
CA GLN A 122 22.03 19.84 -19.01
C GLN A 122 21.80 20.74 -20.22
N ASN A 123 20.54 21.05 -20.52
CA ASN A 123 20.15 21.90 -21.64
C ASN A 123 18.68 22.34 -21.49
N SER A 124 18.21 23.16 -22.42
CA SER A 124 16.80 23.57 -22.54
C SER A 124 16.04 22.87 -23.69
N ASP A 125 16.54 21.74 -24.17
CA ASP A 125 16.01 21.04 -25.33
C ASP A 125 14.67 20.33 -25.04
N TYR A 126 13.98 19.98 -26.12
CA TYR A 126 12.67 19.33 -26.06
C TYR A 126 12.55 18.29 -27.21
N PRO A 127 12.94 17.01 -27.00
CA PRO A 127 13.28 16.37 -25.72
C PRO A 127 14.64 16.81 -25.14
N ILE A 128 14.83 16.68 -23.82
CA ILE A 128 16.14 16.92 -23.19
C ILE A 128 17.17 15.88 -23.63
N LYS A 129 16.73 14.62 -23.77
CA LYS A 129 17.54 13.51 -24.26
C LYS A 129 16.68 12.38 -24.79
N SER A 130 17.22 11.69 -25.78
CA SER A 130 16.72 10.44 -26.33
C SER A 130 17.74 9.36 -25.99
N TYR A 131 17.34 8.37 -25.20
CA TYR A 131 18.22 7.28 -24.78
C TYR A 131 17.93 6.01 -25.56
N THR A 132 18.97 5.33 -26.02
CA THR A 132 18.84 4.01 -26.65
C THR A 132 18.51 2.97 -25.57
N LEU A 133 17.56 2.09 -25.87
CA LEU A 133 17.25 0.95 -25.01
C LEU A 133 18.17 -0.23 -25.34
N ALA A 134 18.45 -1.06 -24.32
CA ALA A 134 19.21 -2.28 -24.49
C ALA A 134 18.60 -3.16 -25.59
N GLN A 135 19.45 -3.72 -26.45
CA GLN A 135 18.98 -4.62 -27.50
C GLN A 135 18.27 -5.82 -26.87
N ASN A 136 17.15 -6.24 -27.46
CA ASN A 136 16.34 -7.36 -26.95
C ASN A 136 15.91 -7.19 -25.48
N HIS A 137 15.69 -5.95 -25.00
CA HIS A 137 15.19 -5.68 -23.65
C HIS A 137 13.86 -6.37 -23.32
N GLY A 138 13.09 -6.79 -24.33
CA GLY A 138 11.93 -7.67 -24.19
C GLY A 138 10.71 -7.03 -23.53
N LEU A 139 10.65 -5.69 -23.39
CA LEU A 139 9.45 -5.03 -22.87
C LEU A 139 8.32 -5.11 -23.90
N ALA A 140 7.23 -5.75 -23.51
CA ALA A 140 5.98 -5.84 -24.23
C ALA A 140 5.02 -4.70 -23.80
N HIS A 141 4.00 -4.45 -24.62
CA HIS A 141 2.92 -3.54 -24.24
C HIS A 141 2.23 -4.09 -22.98
N GLY A 142 2.07 -3.26 -21.95
CA GLY A 142 1.40 -3.63 -20.70
C GLY A 142 2.34 -4.10 -19.59
N ASP A 143 3.62 -4.35 -19.88
CA ASP A 143 4.59 -4.75 -18.85
C ASP A 143 4.73 -3.68 -17.77
N ASP A 144 4.68 -4.08 -16.50
CA ASP A 144 5.01 -3.17 -15.40
C ASP A 144 6.47 -2.71 -15.51
N VAL A 145 6.66 -1.40 -15.36
CA VAL A 145 7.96 -0.76 -15.38
C VAL A 145 8.07 0.34 -14.34
N VAL A 146 9.32 0.62 -13.95
CA VAL A 146 9.70 1.81 -13.20
C VAL A 146 10.73 2.60 -14.00
N ILE A 147 10.50 3.91 -14.12
CA ILE A 147 11.47 4.87 -14.65
C ILE A 147 11.86 5.81 -13.52
N THR A 148 13.16 5.90 -13.22
CA THR A 148 13.70 6.83 -12.22
C THR A 148 14.73 7.74 -12.87
N ILE A 149 14.60 9.04 -12.66
CA ILE A 149 15.53 10.08 -13.09
C ILE A 149 16.15 10.70 -11.84
N TRP A 150 17.48 10.77 -11.82
CA TRP A 150 18.23 11.62 -10.92
C TRP A 150 18.69 12.85 -11.69
N GLY A 151 18.36 14.04 -11.18
CA GLY A 151 18.63 15.28 -11.88
C GLY A 151 17.83 16.46 -11.34
N GLN A 152 17.72 17.52 -12.13
CA GLN A 152 17.01 18.73 -11.77
C GLN A 152 16.07 19.16 -12.88
N LEU A 153 14.80 19.32 -12.57
CA LEU A 153 13.86 19.99 -13.46
C LEU A 153 13.98 21.50 -13.27
N ALA A 154 14.06 22.27 -14.37
CA ALA A 154 14.00 23.73 -14.27
C ALA A 154 12.68 24.20 -13.60
N ASP A 155 12.74 25.23 -12.77
CA ASP A 155 11.58 25.76 -12.03
C ASP A 155 10.43 26.24 -12.94
N SER A 156 10.75 26.60 -14.18
CA SER A 156 9.79 27.01 -15.20
C SER A 156 9.08 25.86 -15.91
N LYS A 157 9.53 24.61 -15.69
CA LYS A 157 8.98 23.39 -16.28
C LYS A 157 8.07 22.68 -15.28
N THR A 158 7.12 21.90 -15.78
CA THR A 158 6.07 21.32 -14.90
C THR A 158 6.39 19.91 -14.44
N ALA A 159 6.99 19.07 -15.29
CA ALA A 159 7.42 17.71 -14.97
C ALA A 159 8.34 17.16 -16.06
N PHE A 160 9.02 16.05 -15.79
CA PHE A 160 9.53 15.18 -16.87
C PHE A 160 8.42 14.25 -17.34
N TYR A 161 8.33 14.00 -18.65
CA TYR A 161 7.48 12.98 -19.24
C TYR A 161 8.32 12.00 -20.04
N ALA A 162 7.99 10.72 -19.90
CA ALA A 162 8.60 9.64 -20.67
C ALA A 162 7.73 9.27 -21.87
N TYR A 163 8.37 9.05 -23.01
CA TYR A 163 7.75 8.57 -24.24
C TYR A 163 8.57 7.42 -24.83
N ASN A 164 7.87 6.49 -25.48
CA ASN A 164 8.50 5.43 -26.23
C ASN A 164 8.67 5.88 -27.69
N SER A 165 9.92 5.93 -28.15
CA SER A 165 10.33 6.03 -29.55
C SER A 165 9.65 7.16 -30.31
N GLY A 166 9.96 8.40 -29.88
CA GLY A 166 9.43 9.65 -30.41
C GLY A 166 8.39 10.30 -29.48
N GLY A 167 7.66 11.30 -29.98
CA GLY A 167 6.71 12.10 -29.19
C GLY A 167 5.24 11.64 -29.25
N ARG A 168 4.95 10.46 -29.77
CA ARG A 168 3.56 10.01 -30.06
C ARG A 168 3.00 8.98 -29.07
N VAL A 169 3.86 8.13 -28.50
CA VAL A 169 3.46 7.12 -27.51
C VAL A 169 3.95 7.57 -26.14
N GLN A 170 3.09 8.29 -25.42
CA GLN A 170 3.38 8.76 -24.07
C GLN A 170 3.29 7.60 -23.08
N ILE A 171 4.37 7.37 -22.34
CA ILE A 171 4.41 6.41 -21.24
C ILE A 171 3.70 7.04 -20.04
N GLY A 172 4.20 8.18 -19.54
CA GLY A 172 3.59 8.92 -18.44
C GLY A 172 4.42 10.09 -17.92
N LYS A 173 3.85 10.80 -16.94
CA LYS A 173 4.47 11.88 -16.17
C LYS A 173 5.30 11.28 -15.02
N LEU A 174 6.52 11.75 -14.80
CA LEU A 174 7.28 11.41 -13.60
C LEU A 174 6.89 12.34 -12.46
N ASP A 175 6.60 11.78 -11.28
CA ASP A 175 6.37 12.52 -10.05
C ASP A 175 7.70 12.79 -9.34
N LYS A 176 7.85 13.98 -8.74
CA LYS A 176 9.00 14.30 -7.89
C LYS A 176 8.84 13.57 -6.56
N ILE A 177 9.78 12.67 -6.24
CA ILE A 177 9.75 11.90 -5.00
C ILE A 177 10.49 12.64 -3.88
N THR A 178 11.62 13.24 -4.25
CA THR A 178 12.42 14.10 -3.38
C THR A 178 13.24 15.05 -4.25
N ASP A 179 13.95 15.99 -3.64
CA ASP A 179 14.90 16.84 -4.35
C ASP A 179 15.94 15.97 -5.08
N GLY A 180 16.08 16.23 -6.38
CA GLY A 180 16.99 15.48 -7.22
C GLY A 180 16.43 14.18 -7.80
N VAL A 181 15.22 13.71 -7.44
CA VAL A 181 14.71 12.39 -7.86
C VAL A 181 13.27 12.46 -8.34
N TYR A 182 13.03 11.96 -9.55
CA TYR A 182 11.73 11.88 -10.21
C TYR A 182 11.46 10.45 -10.64
N GLN A 183 10.23 9.95 -10.43
CA GLN A 183 9.89 8.56 -10.68
C GLN A 183 8.53 8.38 -11.34
N LEU A 184 8.41 7.37 -12.19
CA LEU A 184 7.16 6.90 -12.79
C LEU A 184 7.09 5.39 -12.64
N LYS A 185 6.01 4.91 -12.00
CA LYS A 185 5.62 3.50 -11.97
C LYS A 185 4.37 3.33 -12.80
N THR A 186 4.42 2.50 -13.84
CA THR A 186 3.33 2.37 -14.83
C THR A 186 3.52 1.10 -15.66
N THR A 187 2.55 0.83 -16.53
CA THR A 187 2.72 -0.14 -17.62
C THR A 187 3.40 0.49 -18.83
N TRP A 188 4.27 -0.28 -19.49
CA TRP A 188 4.98 0.09 -20.71
C TRP A 188 4.02 0.18 -21.90
N LYS A 189 4.26 1.12 -22.81
CA LYS A 189 3.39 1.37 -23.96
C LYS A 189 4.18 1.32 -25.25
N ILE A 190 3.73 0.48 -26.18
CA ILE A 190 4.21 0.42 -27.57
C ILE A 190 3.20 1.09 -28.51
N THR A 191 1.94 1.22 -28.07
CA THR A 191 0.86 1.82 -28.85
C THR A 191 0.14 2.91 -28.07
N SER A 192 -0.40 3.90 -28.79
CA SER A 192 -1.24 4.98 -28.25
C SER A 192 -2.19 5.48 -29.34
N GLY A 193 -3.47 5.16 -29.20
CA GLY A 193 -4.46 5.37 -30.26
C GLY A 193 -4.06 4.61 -31.52
N THR A 194 -3.91 5.33 -32.64
CA THR A 194 -3.48 4.77 -33.93
C THR A 194 -1.96 4.68 -34.11
N ASN A 195 -1.18 5.14 -33.13
CA ASN A 195 0.28 5.13 -33.22
C ASN A 195 0.86 3.84 -32.64
N THR A 196 1.80 3.24 -33.37
CA THR A 196 2.64 2.11 -32.92
C THR A 196 4.09 2.47 -33.22
N VAL A 197 5.00 2.21 -32.28
CA VAL A 197 6.42 2.57 -32.40
C VAL A 197 7.34 1.36 -32.38
N ASN A 198 8.58 1.53 -32.85
CA ASN A 198 9.58 0.46 -32.97
C ASN A 198 10.21 0.01 -31.64
N ASN A 199 9.90 0.70 -30.53
CA ASN A 199 10.26 0.29 -29.17
C ASN A 199 11.78 0.27 -28.91
N THR A 200 12.55 1.23 -29.44
CA THR A 200 14.02 1.23 -29.31
C THR A 200 14.59 2.42 -28.55
N ILE A 201 13.82 3.50 -28.35
CA ILE A 201 14.28 4.74 -27.73
C ILE A 201 13.37 5.14 -26.57
N LEU A 202 13.95 5.56 -25.45
CA LEU A 202 13.26 6.28 -24.38
C LEU A 202 13.51 7.77 -24.53
N ASN A 203 12.47 8.54 -24.84
CA ASN A 203 12.54 10.00 -24.94
C ASN A 203 12.05 10.64 -23.64
N ILE A 204 12.83 11.57 -23.11
CA ILE A 204 12.46 12.37 -21.94
C ILE A 204 12.17 13.81 -22.35
N TYR A 205 11.01 14.31 -21.97
CA TYR A 205 10.56 15.66 -22.27
C TYR A 205 10.33 16.45 -20.98
N PRO A 206 11.05 17.56 -20.74
CA PRO A 206 10.71 18.52 -19.71
C PRO A 206 9.48 19.33 -20.17
N MET A 207 8.31 19.04 -19.60
CA MET A 207 7.03 19.59 -20.04
C MET A 207 6.93 21.11 -19.87
N ASN A 208 6.07 21.68 -20.72
CA ASN A 208 5.98 23.10 -21.05
C ASN A 208 7.10 23.56 -21.99
N ARG A 209 7.02 23.13 -23.26
CA ARG A 209 8.00 23.42 -24.32
C ARG A 209 8.32 24.90 -24.48
N HIS A 210 7.34 25.78 -24.27
CA HIS A 210 7.49 27.22 -24.49
C HIS A 210 8.21 27.95 -23.35
N GLN A 211 8.31 27.34 -22.17
CA GLN A 211 9.03 27.91 -21.03
C GLN A 211 10.54 27.71 -21.19
N ARG A 212 11.32 28.72 -20.79
CA ARG A 212 12.78 28.71 -20.83
C ARG A 212 13.35 28.24 -19.51
N GLY A 213 14.48 27.53 -19.52
CA GLY A 213 15.16 27.04 -18.33
C GLY A 213 15.87 25.73 -18.64
N GLU A 214 17.06 25.55 -18.07
CA GLU A 214 17.84 24.34 -18.24
C GLU A 214 17.42 23.28 -17.23
N SER A 215 17.04 22.12 -17.74
CA SER A 215 16.88 20.92 -16.93
C SER A 215 18.15 20.09 -17.03
N ARG A 216 18.43 19.29 -16.01
CA ARG A 216 19.56 18.38 -15.93
C ARG A 216 19.09 16.96 -15.66
N ILE A 217 19.69 15.98 -16.33
CA ILE A 217 19.60 14.57 -15.96
C ILE A 217 21.02 14.11 -15.67
N ASP A 218 21.28 13.74 -14.43
CA ASP A 218 22.56 13.19 -13.99
C ASP A 218 22.66 11.71 -14.39
N LYS A 219 21.56 10.98 -14.20
CA LYS A 219 21.41 9.59 -14.60
C LYS A 219 19.95 9.17 -14.67
N ILE A 220 19.65 8.11 -15.43
CA ILE A 220 18.30 7.54 -15.59
C ILE A 220 18.35 6.01 -15.49
N LYS A 221 17.26 5.41 -15.03
CA LYS A 221 17.05 3.95 -15.06
C LYS A 221 15.63 3.63 -15.51
N LEU A 222 15.50 2.69 -16.44
CA LEU A 222 14.26 2.00 -16.78
C LEU A 222 14.43 0.54 -16.38
N GLU A 223 13.54 0.02 -15.55
CA GLU A 223 13.56 -1.36 -15.09
C GLU A 223 12.17 -1.98 -15.16
N ARG A 224 12.10 -3.30 -15.34
CA ARG A 224 10.85 -4.07 -15.28
C ARG A 224 10.37 -4.17 -13.83
N GLY A 225 9.07 -4.33 -13.65
CA GLY A 225 8.43 -4.52 -12.36
C GLY A 225 7.89 -3.21 -11.79
N ASN A 226 7.52 -3.26 -10.52
CA ASN A 226 6.83 -2.17 -9.81
C ASN A 226 7.62 -1.62 -8.61
N ILE A 227 8.83 -2.11 -8.40
CA ILE A 227 9.76 -1.67 -7.36
C ILE A 227 10.96 -0.99 -8.01
N ALA A 228 11.23 0.23 -7.56
CA ALA A 228 12.40 0.98 -7.96
C ALA A 228 13.63 0.45 -7.23
N THR A 229 14.75 0.32 -7.93
CA THR A 229 16.04 0.02 -7.33
C THR A 229 17.01 1.17 -7.55
N ASP A 230 18.12 1.17 -6.80
CA ASP A 230 19.18 2.15 -7.02
C ASP A 230 19.72 2.07 -8.45
N TRP A 231 20.26 3.20 -8.91
CA TRP A 231 20.83 3.26 -10.26
C TRP A 231 21.99 2.28 -10.40
N THR A 232 21.96 1.54 -11.49
CA THR A 232 23.05 0.71 -12.00
C THR A 232 23.22 0.99 -13.49
N GLN A 233 24.42 0.82 -14.00
CA GLN A 233 24.67 0.87 -15.44
C GLN A 233 23.96 -0.30 -16.14
N ALA A 234 23.60 -0.15 -17.42
CA ALA A 234 23.09 -1.27 -18.20
C ALA A 234 24.19 -2.35 -18.34
N PRO A 235 23.87 -3.64 -18.19
CA PRO A 235 24.85 -4.73 -18.37
C PRO A 235 25.56 -4.69 -19.73
N GLU A 236 24.88 -4.22 -20.78
CA GLU A 236 25.41 -4.09 -22.13
C GLU A 236 26.51 -3.03 -22.24
N ASP A 237 26.41 -1.93 -21.48
CA ASP A 237 27.47 -0.92 -21.45
C ASP A 237 28.71 -1.49 -20.74
N LEU A 238 28.51 -2.28 -19.66
CA LEU A 238 29.61 -2.97 -18.97
C LEU A 238 30.30 -3.98 -19.89
N GLN A 239 29.52 -4.76 -20.65
CA GLN A 239 30.07 -5.71 -21.63
C GLN A 239 30.89 -4.98 -22.71
N SER A 240 30.36 -3.86 -23.23
CA SER A 240 31.06 -3.06 -24.24
C SER A 240 32.40 -2.51 -23.73
N LEU A 241 32.47 -2.10 -22.46
CA LEU A 241 33.72 -1.69 -21.82
C LEU A 241 34.73 -2.85 -21.73
N VAL A 242 34.27 -4.04 -21.34
CA VAL A 242 35.12 -5.24 -21.27
C VAL A 242 35.67 -5.61 -22.65
N ASP A 243 34.82 -5.63 -23.67
CA ASP A 243 35.21 -5.98 -25.04
C ASP A 243 36.24 -4.98 -25.59
N ALA A 244 36.06 -3.69 -25.30
CA ALA A 244 37.01 -2.64 -25.67
C ALA A 244 38.37 -2.82 -24.97
N LEU A 245 38.37 -3.19 -23.68
CA LEU A 245 39.59 -3.47 -22.92
C LEU A 245 40.32 -4.71 -23.47
N ILE A 246 39.60 -5.80 -23.74
CA ILE A 246 40.16 -7.01 -24.35
C ILE A 246 40.80 -6.67 -25.70
N THR A 247 40.09 -5.93 -26.56
CA THR A 247 40.62 -5.49 -27.86
C THR A 247 41.93 -4.71 -27.70
N ARG A 248 42.00 -3.83 -26.69
CA ARG A 248 43.21 -3.05 -26.42
C ARG A 248 44.36 -3.90 -25.90
N ILE A 249 44.11 -4.86 -25.01
CA ILE A 249 45.12 -5.78 -24.48
C ILE A 249 45.69 -6.64 -25.61
N THR A 250 44.83 -7.27 -26.42
CA THR A 250 45.24 -8.08 -27.56
C THR A 250 46.07 -7.25 -28.56
N ALA A 251 45.74 -5.98 -28.78
CA ALA A 251 46.52 -5.09 -29.65
C ALA A 251 47.89 -4.69 -29.06
N LEU A 252 48.10 -4.81 -27.75
CA LEU A 252 49.39 -4.56 -27.08
C LEU A 252 50.25 -5.82 -27.01
N GLU A 253 49.65 -6.99 -26.84
CA GLU A 253 50.37 -8.28 -26.83
C GLU A 253 50.94 -8.67 -28.20
N ASN A 254 50.32 -8.18 -29.29
CA ASN A 254 50.77 -8.42 -30.66
C ASN A 254 51.77 -7.35 -31.19
N ARG A 255 52.37 -6.57 -30.29
CA ARG A 255 53.45 -5.60 -30.60
C ARG A 255 54.78 -6.10 -30.08
#